data_AF-A0A6G7XE24-F1
#
_entry.id   AF-A0A6G7XE24-F1
#
_cell.length_a   1.000
_cell.length_b   1.000
_cell.length_c   1.000
_cell.angle_alpha   90.00
_cell.angle_beta   90.00
_cell.angle_gamma   90.00
#
_symmetry.space_group_name_H-M   'P 1'
#
loop_
_entity.id
_entity.type
_entity.pdbx_description
1 polymer ?
#
loop_
_entity_poly.entity_id
_entity_poly.type
_entity_poly.pdbx_seq_one_letter_code
_entity_poly.pdbx_strand_id
1 'polypeptide(L)'
;MPSFTNKRRKLFAVALTAALSLGALATVPATANAAPTQGHVVLIGGAIKPGDAPSEAIIQEIVDLAQAHAGAGNTPRVAILTAASTVAPNATEAADGNTYDNATANGLYYKSWFEAHGAEVYPVPIDVNQAEDYPGDPYTAANAFDTTVANEVRNSDAVYFGGGDQTRYVRSLFSCTAPDQAAADKFAYTACTDTPAMAAIREVVESGGVTAGTSAGLTIQQGADMISGGDPYQSWRDPAVTGWFDDNSADASTLAYIPAGGLGFFTEGQLDSHFARRDRQPRLVKLSLETHHERGFGVEEKTALVVDRGARTGKVIGALGATMLDVSGATFDGKSTAGVRYSYFMTGSTIDFATGAITLAGAEHTGAGTAPAPAAEPDIWKSSECDSNPYIFGTLSLTQSFVKSSASRASGDSCDAAVESPRFRTTFNRDDRTRWSDDGSFVDVAMSIAEIPSFTATASVSGSAQLTIGDTANIAVSVTNTGGTPLSNFNINGVPTAATTVLPGASAILTITHTVTEGPQTVAATVTASAVDTNGADLNMTTEPQAVSVELSGAAKPVDPKSPPATENPDPKTPVKDPATPPQARALATTGAPSPLLPLGFGALLLAGGAIVLSRRLMVGGR
;
A
#
# COMPACT_ATOMS: atom_id res chain seq x y z
N MET A 1 73.70 20.39 -9.27
CA MET A 1 74.80 19.41 -9.15
C MET A 1 74.23 18.12 -8.58
N PRO A 2 74.74 16.95 -9.02
CA PRO A 2 74.03 16.03 -9.91
C PRO A 2 73.99 14.59 -9.34
N SER A 3 73.34 13.62 -9.98
CA SER A 3 73.93 12.67 -10.97
C SER A 3 73.09 11.39 -10.84
N PHE A 4 72.67 10.62 -11.85
CA PHE A 4 73.40 9.94 -12.94
C PHE A 4 72.41 9.71 -14.11
N THR A 5 72.66 10.05 -15.39
CA THR A 5 73.42 9.31 -16.44
C THR A 5 73.16 7.78 -16.46
N ASN A 6 72.97 7.05 -17.57
CA ASN A 6 73.31 7.30 -18.97
C ASN A 6 72.52 6.37 -19.93
N LYS A 7 72.37 6.82 -21.18
CA LYS A 7 71.73 6.14 -22.33
C LYS A 7 72.62 5.04 -22.97
N ARG A 8 72.00 4.06 -23.66
CA ARG A 8 72.11 3.74 -25.13
C ARG A 8 72.16 2.23 -25.46
N ARG A 9 71.34 1.82 -26.45
CA ARG A 9 71.67 1.19 -27.77
C ARG A 9 70.34 0.93 -28.51
N LYS A 10 69.99 1.65 -29.60
CA LYS A 10 70.24 1.40 -31.06
C LYS A 10 69.91 -0.05 -31.48
N LEU A 11 69.18 -0.40 -32.55
CA LEU A 11 69.15 0.06 -33.95
C LEU A 11 67.87 -0.44 -34.70
N PHE A 12 67.42 0.36 -35.67
CA PHE A 12 66.91 0.07 -37.04
C PHE A 12 66.21 -1.26 -37.43
N ALA A 13 64.91 -1.14 -37.75
CA ALA A 13 64.25 -1.25 -39.06
C ALA A 13 64.59 -2.37 -40.09
N VAL A 14 63.49 -2.91 -40.64
CA VAL A 14 63.17 -3.31 -42.03
C VAL A 14 62.86 -4.80 -42.28
N ALA A 15 61.55 -5.01 -42.54
CA ALA A 15 60.86 -5.91 -43.49
C ALA A 15 61.36 -7.34 -43.77
N LEU A 16 60.46 -8.31 -43.64
CA LEU A 16 60.09 -9.18 -44.76
C LEU A 16 58.74 -9.89 -44.55
N THR A 17 57.95 -9.86 -45.62
CA THR A 17 56.71 -10.60 -45.92
C THR A 17 56.80 -12.12 -45.69
N ALA A 18 55.74 -12.74 -45.16
CA ALA A 18 55.29 -14.08 -45.59
C ALA A 18 53.88 -14.44 -45.10
N ALA A 19 53.01 -14.71 -46.08
CA ALA A 19 51.95 -15.73 -46.13
C ALA A 19 50.89 -15.80 -45.02
N LEU A 20 49.65 -15.48 -45.43
CA LEU A 20 48.42 -16.02 -44.86
C LEU A 20 48.46 -17.56 -44.90
N SER A 21 48.30 -18.19 -43.74
CA SER A 21 47.70 -19.52 -43.63
C SER A 21 46.54 -19.44 -42.64
N LEU A 22 45.32 -19.54 -43.17
CA LEU A 22 44.09 -19.71 -42.38
C LEU A 22 44.20 -21.04 -41.62
N GLY A 23 44.47 -20.97 -40.33
CA GLY A 23 44.17 -22.05 -39.38
C GLY A 23 42.89 -21.68 -38.66
N ALA A 24 41.79 -22.38 -38.96
CA ALA A 24 40.56 -22.30 -38.19
C ALA A 24 40.82 -22.89 -36.79
N LEU A 25 41.13 -22.02 -35.83
CA LEU A 25 41.06 -22.35 -34.42
C LEU A 25 39.58 -22.42 -34.05
N ALA A 26 39.07 -23.65 -33.91
CA ALA A 26 37.78 -23.88 -33.29
C ALA A 26 37.82 -23.31 -31.87
N THR A 27 37.15 -22.18 -31.66
CA THR A 27 36.88 -21.65 -30.34
C THR A 27 35.94 -22.63 -29.65
N VAL A 28 36.47 -23.40 -28.71
CA VAL A 28 35.64 -24.11 -27.73
C VAL A 28 34.84 -23.03 -27.01
N PRO A 29 33.49 -23.09 -26.98
CA PRO A 29 32.73 -22.14 -26.19
C PRO A 29 33.17 -22.34 -24.75
N ALA A 30 33.70 -21.29 -24.12
CA ALA A 30 33.79 -21.24 -22.68
C ALA A 30 32.36 -21.40 -22.19
N THR A 31 32.04 -22.55 -21.59
CA THR A 31 30.83 -22.71 -20.80
C THR A 31 30.89 -21.60 -19.77
N ALA A 32 30.00 -20.61 -19.91
CA ALA A 32 29.75 -19.67 -18.83
C ALA A 32 29.41 -20.55 -17.62
N ASN A 33 30.27 -20.56 -16.61
CA ASN A 33 29.93 -21.17 -15.33
C ASN A 33 28.62 -20.52 -14.92
N ALA A 34 27.53 -21.29 -14.93
CA ALA A 34 26.27 -20.84 -14.36
C ALA A 34 26.57 -20.34 -12.94
N ALA A 35 26.04 -19.17 -12.60
CA ALA A 35 26.08 -18.71 -11.22
C ALA A 35 25.53 -19.84 -10.32
N PRO A 36 26.03 -19.99 -9.09
CA PRO A 36 25.44 -20.94 -8.15
C PRO A 36 23.92 -20.68 -8.09
N THR A 37 23.12 -21.71 -8.35
CA THR A 37 21.66 -21.61 -8.29
C THR A 37 21.27 -21.38 -6.83
N GLN A 38 20.86 -20.16 -6.47
CA GLN A 38 20.48 -19.82 -5.08
C GLN A 38 19.09 -20.35 -4.71
N GLY A 39 18.51 -21.26 -5.48
CA GLY A 39 17.18 -21.83 -5.21
C GLY A 39 16.04 -20.84 -5.42
N HIS A 40 14.85 -21.28 -5.04
CA HIS A 40 13.61 -20.53 -5.23
C HIS A 40 12.90 -20.25 -3.91
N VAL A 41 12.22 -19.09 -3.83
CA VAL A 41 11.27 -18.77 -2.76
C VAL A 41 9.87 -18.66 -3.35
N VAL A 42 8.91 -19.41 -2.83
CA VAL A 42 7.51 -19.33 -3.24
C VAL A 42 6.68 -18.72 -2.12
N LEU A 43 6.29 -17.46 -2.30
CA LEU A 43 5.57 -16.66 -1.32
C LEU A 43 4.07 -16.73 -1.58
N ILE A 44 3.31 -17.48 -0.78
CA ILE A 44 1.87 -17.70 -0.99
C ILE A 44 1.03 -16.85 -0.01
N GLY A 45 0.13 -16.02 -0.54
CA GLY A 45 -0.61 -15.05 0.27
C GLY A 45 -1.65 -15.63 1.23
N GLY A 46 -1.90 -16.94 1.22
CA GLY A 46 -2.83 -17.62 2.12
C GLY A 46 -4.07 -18.20 1.44
N ALA A 47 -4.91 -18.88 2.22
CA ALA A 47 -6.23 -19.42 1.83
C ALA A 47 -6.24 -20.33 0.57
N ILE A 48 -5.16 -21.09 0.36
CA ILE A 48 -5.11 -22.17 -0.65
C ILE A 48 -5.79 -23.44 -0.12
N LYS A 49 -6.32 -24.26 -1.02
CA LYS A 49 -6.94 -25.56 -0.67
C LYS A 49 -6.93 -26.56 -1.83
N PRO A 50 -6.92 -27.88 -1.57
CA PRO A 50 -7.06 -28.91 -2.60
C PRO A 50 -8.34 -28.75 -3.43
N GLY A 51 -8.25 -29.07 -4.71
CA GLY A 51 -9.33 -29.03 -5.68
C GLY A 51 -9.68 -27.64 -6.21
N ASP A 52 -9.05 -26.57 -5.71
CA ASP A 52 -9.16 -25.21 -6.24
C ASP A 52 -8.08 -24.98 -7.29
N ALA A 53 -8.45 -24.77 -8.56
CA ALA A 53 -7.48 -24.76 -9.67
C ALA A 53 -6.27 -23.80 -9.50
N PRO A 54 -6.43 -22.56 -9.01
CA PRO A 54 -5.29 -21.71 -8.67
C PRO A 54 -4.36 -22.31 -7.60
N SER A 55 -4.94 -22.94 -6.57
CA SER A 55 -4.19 -23.59 -5.50
C SER A 55 -3.41 -24.80 -6.00
N GLU A 56 -4.03 -25.63 -6.85
CA GLU A 56 -3.38 -26.78 -7.50
C GLU A 56 -2.18 -26.35 -8.35
N ALA A 57 -2.31 -25.25 -9.09
CA ALA A 57 -1.20 -24.71 -9.90
C ALA A 57 -0.02 -24.24 -9.03
N ILE A 58 -0.29 -23.67 -7.86
CA ILE A 58 0.75 -23.24 -6.92
C ILE A 58 1.50 -24.45 -6.33
N ILE A 59 0.78 -25.48 -5.89
CA ILE A 59 1.42 -26.69 -5.34
C ILE A 59 2.20 -27.41 -6.44
N GLN A 60 1.66 -27.50 -7.65
CA GLN A 60 2.36 -28.09 -8.78
C GLN A 60 3.66 -27.34 -9.10
N GLU A 61 3.66 -26.00 -9.11
CA GLU A 61 4.88 -25.20 -9.33
C GLU A 61 5.96 -25.53 -8.29
N ILE A 62 5.59 -25.68 -7.01
CA ILE A 62 6.56 -26.06 -5.96
C ILE A 62 7.15 -27.44 -6.24
N VAL A 63 6.31 -28.42 -6.63
CA VAL A 63 6.76 -29.78 -6.95
C VAL A 63 7.64 -29.78 -8.20
N ASP A 64 7.32 -28.98 -9.21
CA ASP A 64 8.11 -28.87 -10.44
C ASP A 64 9.49 -28.25 -10.16
N LEU A 65 9.56 -27.22 -9.31
CA LEU A 65 10.82 -26.63 -8.87
C LEU A 65 11.63 -27.60 -8.01
N ALA A 66 10.97 -28.34 -7.11
CA ALA A 66 11.62 -29.39 -6.32
C ALA A 66 12.15 -30.52 -7.21
N GLN A 67 11.39 -30.92 -8.23
CA GLN A 67 11.80 -31.92 -9.22
C GLN A 67 13.02 -31.46 -10.02
N ALA A 68 13.13 -30.17 -10.33
CA ALA A 68 14.30 -29.61 -11.00
C ALA A 68 15.57 -29.72 -10.14
N HIS A 69 15.46 -29.53 -8.82
CA HIS A 69 16.56 -29.75 -7.87
C HIS A 69 16.89 -31.24 -7.69
N ALA A 70 15.87 -32.08 -7.52
CA ALA A 70 16.03 -33.54 -7.37
C ALA A 70 16.72 -34.19 -8.58
N GLY A 71 16.48 -33.63 -9.77
CA GLY A 71 17.02 -34.11 -11.03
C GLY A 71 16.21 -35.24 -11.66
N ALA A 72 16.45 -35.46 -12.96
CA ALA A 72 15.66 -36.39 -13.76
C ALA A 72 15.73 -37.84 -13.25
N GLY A 73 14.56 -38.47 -13.10
CA GLY A 73 14.44 -39.86 -12.67
C GLY A 73 14.35 -40.06 -11.15
N ASN A 74 14.47 -38.99 -10.36
CA ASN A 74 14.24 -38.99 -8.92
C ASN A 74 12.85 -38.43 -8.62
N THR A 75 12.20 -38.96 -7.58
CA THR A 75 10.97 -38.35 -7.01
C THR A 75 11.40 -37.21 -6.09
N PRO A 76 10.86 -35.99 -6.25
CA PRO A 76 11.24 -34.88 -5.38
C PRO A 76 10.72 -35.10 -3.97
N ARG A 77 11.52 -34.73 -2.98
CA ARG A 77 11.16 -34.85 -1.57
C ARG A 77 10.84 -33.47 -0.96
N VAL A 78 9.75 -33.38 -0.21
CA VAL A 78 9.28 -32.14 0.43
C VAL A 78 9.21 -32.33 1.95
N ALA A 79 9.94 -31.50 2.69
CA ALA A 79 9.80 -31.39 4.15
C ALA A 79 8.70 -30.38 4.49
N ILE A 80 7.72 -30.76 5.32
CA ILE A 80 6.56 -29.92 5.66
C ILE A 80 6.63 -29.52 7.13
N LEU A 81 6.71 -28.21 7.40
CA LEU A 81 6.67 -27.64 8.74
C LEU A 81 5.35 -26.90 8.97
N THR A 82 4.69 -27.22 10.08
CA THR A 82 3.37 -26.67 10.44
C THR A 82 3.34 -26.07 11.85
N ALA A 83 4.52 -25.76 12.42
CA ALA A 83 4.68 -25.18 13.75
C ALA A 83 3.97 -23.82 13.94
N ALA A 84 3.61 -23.12 12.86
CA ALA A 84 2.77 -21.92 12.94
C ALA A 84 1.35 -22.19 13.43
N SER A 85 0.83 -23.41 13.27
CA SER A 85 -0.50 -23.77 13.75
C SER A 85 -0.51 -23.99 15.27
N THR A 86 -1.71 -24.04 15.86
CA THR A 86 -1.88 -24.46 17.25
C THR A 86 -1.40 -25.90 17.46
N VAL A 87 -0.86 -26.20 18.64
CA VAL A 87 -0.47 -27.57 18.98
C VAL A 87 -1.70 -28.47 19.07
N ALA A 88 -1.54 -29.77 18.85
CA ALA A 88 -2.65 -30.70 18.93
C ALA A 88 -3.01 -30.97 20.40
N PRO A 89 -4.28 -30.84 20.81
CA PRO A 89 -4.65 -31.01 22.21
C PRO A 89 -4.70 -32.48 22.65
N ASN A 90 -4.75 -33.43 21.71
CA ASN A 90 -4.77 -34.87 21.96
C ASN A 90 -4.46 -35.68 20.68
N ALA A 91 -4.13 -36.97 20.86
CA ALA A 91 -3.79 -37.89 19.78
C ALA A 91 -4.91 -38.10 18.74
N THR A 92 -6.18 -37.97 19.11
CA THR A 92 -7.31 -38.13 18.16
C THR A 92 -7.32 -36.99 17.15
N GLU A 93 -7.20 -35.76 17.64
CA GLU A 93 -7.17 -34.56 16.79
C GLU A 93 -5.87 -34.47 15.98
N ALA A 94 -4.74 -34.91 16.53
CA ALA A 94 -3.46 -34.97 15.83
C ALA A 94 -3.50 -35.91 14.62
N ALA A 95 -4.29 -36.99 14.68
CA ALA A 95 -4.34 -38.03 13.66
C ALA A 95 -5.33 -37.75 12.51
N ASP A 96 -6.10 -36.66 12.56
CA ASP A 96 -7.14 -36.34 11.57
C ASP A 96 -6.87 -34.98 10.89
N GLY A 97 -6.07 -35.05 9.83
CA GLY A 97 -5.76 -33.92 8.93
C GLY A 97 -6.89 -33.48 8.01
N ASN A 98 -8.07 -34.12 8.05
CA ASN A 98 -9.22 -33.68 7.25
C ASN A 98 -10.15 -32.76 8.02
N THR A 99 -10.17 -32.89 9.35
CA THR A 99 -11.14 -32.21 10.21
C THR A 99 -10.51 -31.13 11.08
N TYR A 100 -9.30 -31.37 11.60
CA TYR A 100 -8.71 -30.51 12.63
C TYR A 100 -7.60 -29.62 12.10
N ASP A 101 -7.54 -28.41 12.65
CA ASP A 101 -6.52 -27.40 12.36
C ASP A 101 -5.55 -27.32 13.54
N ASN A 102 -4.48 -28.11 13.46
CA ASN A 102 -3.38 -28.13 14.43
C ASN A 102 -2.08 -28.55 13.72
N ALA A 103 -0.93 -28.34 14.36
CA ALA A 103 0.38 -28.58 13.75
C ALA A 103 0.50 -29.99 13.16
N THR A 104 0.15 -31.03 13.91
CA THR A 104 0.26 -32.43 13.45
C THR A 104 -0.74 -32.76 12.33
N ALA A 105 -2.02 -32.41 12.52
CA ALA A 105 -3.09 -32.65 11.55
C ALA A 105 -2.81 -31.91 10.21
N ASN A 106 -2.35 -30.67 10.29
CA ASN A 106 -1.97 -29.89 9.10
C ASN A 106 -0.77 -30.52 8.37
N GLY A 107 0.17 -31.14 9.10
CA GLY A 107 1.27 -31.90 8.49
C GLY A 107 0.75 -33.05 7.63
N LEU A 108 -0.27 -33.77 8.11
CA LEU A 108 -0.93 -34.85 7.36
C LEU A 108 -1.76 -34.34 6.17
N TYR A 109 -2.43 -33.20 6.35
CA TYR A 109 -3.20 -32.53 5.31
C TYR A 109 -2.32 -32.17 4.11
N TYR A 110 -1.23 -31.41 4.34
CA TYR A 110 -0.34 -31.00 3.27
C TYR A 110 0.43 -32.19 2.70
N LYS A 111 0.79 -33.18 3.54
CA LYS A 111 1.39 -34.43 3.06
C LYS A 111 0.54 -35.08 1.97
N SER A 112 -0.73 -35.32 2.28
CA SER A 112 -1.64 -35.97 1.33
C SER A 112 -1.77 -35.17 0.04
N TRP A 113 -1.72 -33.84 0.13
CA TRP A 113 -1.80 -32.96 -1.04
C TRP A 113 -0.54 -33.02 -1.90
N PHE A 114 0.66 -32.84 -1.32
CA PHE A 114 1.91 -32.91 -2.07
C PHE A 114 2.17 -34.31 -2.66
N GLU A 115 1.80 -35.39 -1.96
CA GLU A 115 1.87 -36.75 -2.50
C GLU A 115 0.95 -36.93 -3.71
N ALA A 116 -0.22 -36.28 -3.73
CA ALA A 116 -1.11 -36.28 -4.90
C ALA A 116 -0.51 -35.56 -6.12
N HIS A 117 0.43 -34.65 -5.92
CA HIS A 117 1.22 -33.99 -6.97
C HIS A 117 2.52 -34.74 -7.33
N GLY A 118 2.77 -35.91 -6.71
CA GLY A 118 3.89 -36.78 -7.08
C GLY A 118 5.18 -36.56 -6.28
N ALA A 119 5.13 -35.86 -5.14
CA ALA A 119 6.26 -35.74 -4.23
C ALA A 119 6.30 -36.84 -3.16
N GLU A 120 7.49 -37.19 -2.68
CA GLU A 120 7.66 -37.85 -1.39
C GLU A 120 7.61 -36.79 -0.28
N VAL A 121 6.94 -37.07 0.84
CA VAL A 121 6.76 -36.06 1.90
C VAL A 121 7.24 -36.54 3.26
N TYR A 122 7.95 -35.64 3.94
CA TYR A 122 8.30 -35.76 5.34
C TYR A 122 7.60 -34.66 6.18
N PRO A 123 6.55 -34.99 6.94
CA PRO A 123 6.03 -34.09 7.97
C PRO A 123 7.08 -33.94 9.07
N VAL A 124 7.58 -32.72 9.25
CA VAL A 124 8.66 -32.42 10.20
C VAL A 124 8.03 -32.25 11.59
N PRO A 125 8.39 -33.10 12.58
CA PRO A 125 7.72 -33.15 13.87
C PRO A 125 8.20 -32.06 14.83
N ILE A 126 8.12 -30.78 14.43
CA ILE A 126 8.54 -29.64 15.23
C ILE A 126 7.32 -28.77 15.55
N ASP A 127 7.22 -28.36 16.81
CA ASP A 127 6.29 -27.33 17.29
C ASP A 127 6.96 -26.36 18.29
N VAL A 128 6.17 -25.69 19.12
CA VAL A 128 6.63 -24.66 20.07
C VAL A 128 6.83 -25.14 21.51
N ASN A 129 6.39 -26.35 21.87
CA ASN A 129 6.37 -26.83 23.25
C ASN A 129 7.52 -27.82 23.51
N GLN A 130 8.24 -27.63 24.62
CA GLN A 130 9.42 -28.46 24.94
C GLN A 130 9.05 -29.88 25.39
N ALA A 131 7.89 -30.04 26.01
CA ALA A 131 7.35 -31.32 26.41
C ALA A 131 6.26 -31.75 25.43
N GLU A 132 5.99 -33.05 25.38
CA GLU A 132 4.85 -33.60 24.63
C GLU A 132 3.54 -32.93 25.07
N ASP A 133 2.70 -32.52 24.12
CA ASP A 133 1.39 -31.92 24.42
C ASP A 133 0.37 -32.96 24.89
N TYR A 134 0.57 -34.21 24.49
CA TYR A 134 -0.13 -35.39 25.00
C TYR A 134 0.80 -36.60 25.00
N PRO A 135 0.53 -37.66 25.79
CA PRO A 135 1.41 -38.83 25.87
C PRO A 135 1.68 -39.46 24.50
N GLY A 136 2.95 -39.49 24.10
CA GLY A 136 3.41 -40.03 22.83
C GLY A 136 3.25 -39.09 21.64
N ASP A 137 3.07 -37.78 21.87
CA ASP A 137 3.11 -36.78 20.80
C ASP A 137 4.50 -36.74 20.15
N PRO A 138 4.62 -36.99 18.83
CA PRO A 138 5.90 -36.87 18.16
C PRO A 138 6.34 -35.41 17.96
N TYR A 139 5.44 -34.43 17.98
CA TYR A 139 5.78 -33.02 17.76
C TYR A 139 6.27 -32.39 19.06
N THR A 140 7.46 -31.79 19.02
CA THR A 140 8.02 -31.02 20.14
C THR A 140 9.02 -29.98 19.62
N ALA A 141 9.27 -28.93 20.39
CA ALA A 141 10.33 -27.96 20.12
C ALA A 141 11.75 -28.57 20.23
N ALA A 142 11.92 -29.66 20.99
CA ALA A 142 13.23 -30.32 21.14
C ALA A 142 13.72 -30.92 19.81
N ASN A 143 12.80 -31.34 18.94
CA ASN A 143 13.11 -31.91 17.63
C ASN A 143 13.81 -30.93 16.69
N ALA A 144 13.73 -29.62 16.93
CA ALA A 144 14.51 -28.64 16.18
C ALA A 144 16.03 -28.79 16.40
N PHE A 145 16.44 -29.44 17.50
CA PHE A 145 17.82 -29.74 17.84
C PHE A 145 18.22 -31.21 17.59
N ASP A 146 17.29 -32.05 17.15
CA ASP A 146 17.56 -33.45 16.85
C ASP A 146 18.26 -33.58 15.48
N THR A 147 19.46 -34.18 15.47
CA THR A 147 20.25 -34.38 14.25
C THR A 147 19.57 -35.31 13.23
N THR A 148 18.74 -36.25 13.69
CA THR A 148 17.95 -37.14 12.84
C THR A 148 16.90 -36.35 12.08
N VAL A 149 16.14 -35.51 12.78
CA VAL A 149 15.14 -34.63 12.16
C VAL A 149 15.81 -33.66 11.19
N ALA A 150 16.93 -33.05 11.60
CA ALA A 150 17.71 -32.18 10.72
C ALA A 150 18.22 -32.91 9.46
N ASN A 151 18.63 -34.17 9.56
CA ASN A 151 19.04 -34.97 8.40
C ASN A 151 17.87 -35.30 7.46
N GLU A 152 16.68 -35.60 7.99
CA GLU A 152 15.50 -35.80 7.15
C GLU A 152 15.11 -34.54 6.38
N VAL A 153 15.22 -33.37 7.02
CA VAL A 153 15.04 -32.07 6.34
C VAL A 153 16.11 -31.86 5.27
N ARG A 154 17.39 -32.06 5.61
CA ARG A 154 18.54 -31.88 4.68
C ARG A 154 18.44 -32.73 3.42
N ASN A 155 17.80 -33.90 3.51
CA ASN A 155 17.61 -34.81 2.38
C ASN A 155 16.42 -34.44 1.47
N SER A 156 15.81 -33.27 1.66
CA SER A 156 14.67 -32.79 0.88
C SER A 156 15.10 -31.84 -0.23
N ASP A 157 14.26 -31.70 -1.25
CA ASP A 157 14.44 -30.78 -2.38
C ASP A 157 13.64 -29.48 -2.21
N ALA A 158 12.61 -29.53 -1.36
CA ALA A 158 11.85 -28.37 -0.95
C ALA A 158 11.49 -28.43 0.54
N VAL A 159 11.33 -27.25 1.13
CA VAL A 159 10.77 -27.05 2.47
C VAL A 159 9.52 -26.19 2.37
N TYR A 160 8.40 -26.69 2.87
CA TYR A 160 7.11 -26.02 2.85
C TYR A 160 6.67 -25.62 4.27
N PHE A 161 6.26 -24.36 4.43
CA PHE A 161 5.78 -23.77 5.68
C PHE A 161 4.27 -23.51 5.61
N GLY A 162 3.52 -24.16 6.50
CA GLY A 162 2.09 -23.95 6.70
C GLY A 162 1.72 -22.57 7.27
N GLY A 163 0.42 -22.31 7.36
CA GLY A 163 -0.15 -21.10 7.94
C GLY A 163 -0.35 -21.17 9.46
N GLY A 164 -0.73 -20.03 10.05
CA GLY A 164 -0.96 -19.84 11.48
C GLY A 164 -0.32 -18.55 11.97
N ASP A 165 0.48 -18.62 13.03
CA ASP A 165 1.25 -17.51 13.61
C ASP A 165 2.75 -17.66 13.28
N GLN A 166 3.29 -16.71 12.51
CA GLN A 166 4.69 -16.70 12.08
C GLN A 166 5.68 -16.63 13.24
N THR A 167 5.32 -16.07 14.39
CA THR A 167 6.22 -15.97 15.54
C THR A 167 6.54 -17.34 16.13
N ARG A 168 5.68 -18.34 15.92
CA ARG A 168 5.92 -19.72 16.35
C ARG A 168 7.03 -20.40 15.56
N TYR A 169 7.21 -20.06 14.28
CA TYR A 169 8.39 -20.50 13.55
C TYR A 169 9.65 -19.86 14.11
N VAL A 170 9.62 -18.58 14.47
CA VAL A 170 10.77 -17.93 15.11
C VAL A 170 11.14 -18.65 16.41
N ARG A 171 10.15 -18.98 17.23
CA ARG A 171 10.32 -19.67 18.52
C ARG A 171 10.76 -21.13 18.41
N SER A 172 10.46 -21.80 17.31
CA SER A 172 10.77 -23.23 17.12
C SER A 172 12.04 -23.47 16.31
N LEU A 173 12.41 -22.56 15.40
CA LEU A 173 13.54 -22.72 14.48
C LEU A 173 14.78 -21.91 14.87
N PHE A 174 14.68 -21.01 15.84
CA PHE A 174 15.81 -20.24 16.33
C PHE A 174 16.00 -20.32 17.84
N SER A 175 17.24 -20.13 18.26
CA SER A 175 17.56 -19.67 19.62
C SER A 175 17.77 -18.16 19.57
N CYS A 176 16.84 -17.40 20.17
CA CYS A 176 16.83 -15.94 20.09
C CYS A 176 17.12 -15.28 21.44
N THR A 177 17.64 -14.06 21.40
CA THR A 177 17.88 -13.21 22.57
C THR A 177 17.14 -11.88 22.46
N ALA A 178 16.65 -11.39 23.59
CA ALA A 178 16.06 -10.07 23.77
C ALA A 178 16.94 -9.23 24.72
N PRO A 179 16.90 -7.89 24.65
CA PRO A 179 17.74 -7.02 25.49
C PRO A 179 17.44 -7.12 26.99
N ASP A 180 16.20 -7.46 27.35
CA ASP A 180 15.74 -7.67 28.72
C ASP A 180 14.54 -8.62 28.78
N GLN A 181 14.08 -8.96 30.00
CA GLN A 181 12.96 -9.88 30.20
C GLN A 181 11.64 -9.31 29.66
N ALA A 182 11.39 -8.00 29.79
CA ALA A 182 10.15 -7.40 29.29
C ALA A 182 10.07 -7.47 27.76
N ALA A 183 11.20 -7.34 27.06
CA ALA A 183 11.32 -7.58 25.63
C ALA A 183 11.17 -9.08 25.29
N ALA A 184 11.74 -9.97 26.10
CA ALA A 184 11.60 -11.42 25.92
C ALA A 184 10.15 -11.90 26.04
N ASP A 185 9.40 -11.35 27.01
CA ASP A 185 8.00 -11.71 27.29
C ASP A 185 7.05 -11.43 26.11
N LYS A 186 7.45 -10.50 25.22
CA LYS A 186 6.72 -10.16 23.99
C LYS A 186 7.48 -10.57 22.72
N PHE A 187 8.47 -11.45 22.81
CA PHE A 187 9.24 -11.94 21.66
C PHE A 187 9.92 -10.83 20.82
N ALA A 188 10.30 -9.71 21.44
CA ALA A 188 11.05 -8.62 20.81
C ALA A 188 12.53 -9.00 20.65
N TYR A 189 12.77 -10.05 19.87
CA TYR A 189 14.08 -10.62 19.63
C TYR A 189 14.92 -9.70 18.74
N THR A 190 16.19 -9.54 19.11
CA THR A 190 17.16 -8.66 18.42
C THR A 190 18.30 -9.43 17.77
N ALA A 191 18.53 -10.67 18.20
CA ALA A 191 19.47 -11.59 17.58
C ALA A 191 18.94 -13.02 17.70
N CYS A 192 19.16 -13.82 16.67
CA CYS A 192 18.74 -15.21 16.59
C CYS A 192 19.85 -16.06 15.96
N THR A 193 20.00 -17.30 16.43
CA THR A 193 20.88 -18.30 15.83
C THR A 193 20.06 -19.51 15.42
N ASP A 194 20.38 -20.09 14.26
CA ASP A 194 19.72 -21.28 13.74
C ASP A 194 19.79 -22.45 14.74
N THR A 195 18.69 -23.19 14.87
CA THR A 195 18.73 -24.57 15.36
C THR A 195 19.34 -25.50 14.30
N PRO A 196 19.76 -26.73 14.65
CA PRO A 196 20.18 -27.73 13.67
C PRO A 196 19.18 -27.98 12.54
N ALA A 197 17.88 -28.00 12.84
CA ALA A 197 16.84 -28.12 11.82
C ALA A 197 16.80 -26.90 10.90
N MET A 198 16.89 -25.69 11.43
CA MET A 198 16.94 -24.47 10.61
C MET A 198 18.19 -24.39 9.74
N ALA A 199 19.35 -24.80 10.27
CA ALA A 199 20.57 -24.92 9.49
C ALA A 199 20.39 -25.89 8.30
N ALA A 200 19.74 -27.04 8.52
CA ALA A 200 19.40 -27.97 7.44
C ALA A 200 18.44 -27.36 6.39
N ILE A 201 17.44 -26.57 6.81
CA ILE A 201 16.56 -25.83 5.89
C ILE A 201 17.39 -24.89 5.02
N ARG A 202 18.34 -24.14 5.60
CA ARG A 202 19.23 -23.27 4.82
C ARG A 202 20.05 -24.06 3.82
N GLU A 203 20.60 -25.21 4.22
CA GLU A 203 21.39 -26.06 3.33
C GLU A 203 20.58 -26.51 2.08
N VAL A 204 19.30 -26.86 2.25
CA VAL A 204 18.40 -27.20 1.12
C VAL A 204 18.23 -26.04 0.16
N VAL A 205 17.98 -24.83 0.66
CA VAL A 205 17.76 -23.66 -0.20
C VAL A 205 19.07 -23.23 -0.89
N GLU A 206 20.18 -23.22 -0.15
CA GLU A 206 21.50 -22.83 -0.67
C GLU A 206 22.10 -23.87 -1.64
N SER A 207 21.64 -25.13 -1.63
CA SER A 207 21.98 -26.11 -2.66
C SER A 207 21.19 -25.95 -3.96
N GLY A 208 20.25 -25.00 -4.02
CA GLY A 208 19.40 -24.74 -5.18
C GLY A 208 17.98 -25.26 -5.04
N GLY A 209 17.60 -25.77 -3.87
CA GLY A 209 16.25 -26.25 -3.58
C GLY A 209 15.23 -25.12 -3.40
N VAL A 210 14.05 -25.47 -2.88
CA VAL A 210 12.92 -24.56 -2.77
C VAL A 210 12.56 -24.31 -1.31
N THR A 211 12.26 -23.06 -0.97
CA THR A 211 11.50 -22.73 0.23
C THR A 211 10.15 -22.14 -0.18
N ALA A 212 9.06 -22.62 0.40
CA ALA A 212 7.72 -22.21 0.03
C ALA A 212 6.86 -22.05 1.28
N GLY A 213 5.93 -21.12 1.31
CA GLY A 213 5.02 -21.07 2.44
C GLY A 213 3.80 -20.17 2.26
N THR A 214 2.76 -20.48 3.03
CA THR A 214 1.45 -19.84 2.93
C THR A 214 1.11 -19.06 4.19
N SER A 215 0.58 -17.84 4.04
CA SER A 215 0.18 -16.99 5.18
C SER A 215 1.38 -16.69 6.10
N ALA A 216 1.38 -17.18 7.34
CA ALA A 216 2.57 -17.14 8.23
C ALA A 216 3.82 -17.74 7.57
N GLY A 217 3.67 -18.82 6.78
CA GLY A 217 4.76 -19.41 6.02
C GLY A 217 5.31 -18.54 4.89
N LEU A 218 4.54 -17.54 4.41
CA LEU A 218 5.06 -16.47 3.55
C LEU A 218 5.82 -15.46 4.42
N THR A 219 5.19 -14.94 5.47
CA THR A 219 5.74 -13.86 6.28
C THR A 219 7.07 -14.25 6.93
N ILE A 220 7.20 -15.50 7.37
CA ILE A 220 8.44 -16.01 7.98
C ILE A 220 9.64 -15.99 7.02
N GLN A 221 9.44 -15.96 5.71
CA GLN A 221 10.54 -15.93 4.73
C GLN A 221 11.32 -14.60 4.78
N GLN A 222 10.77 -13.55 5.41
CA GLN A 222 11.37 -12.22 5.50
C GLN A 222 12.69 -12.24 6.30
N GLY A 223 13.59 -11.33 5.95
CA GLY A 223 14.70 -10.91 6.81
C GLY A 223 14.24 -10.06 8.00
N ALA A 224 15.09 -9.11 8.41
CA ALA A 224 14.87 -8.23 9.55
C ALA A 224 13.50 -7.52 9.53
N ASP A 225 13.05 -7.12 10.71
CA ASP A 225 11.82 -6.34 10.94
C ASP A 225 10.53 -7.01 10.44
N MET A 226 10.37 -8.30 10.75
CA MET A 226 9.21 -9.09 10.33
C MET A 226 7.95 -8.66 11.07
N ILE A 227 6.87 -8.34 10.33
CA ILE A 227 5.55 -8.05 10.92
C ILE A 227 5.08 -9.25 11.75
N SER A 228 4.65 -8.98 12.98
CA SER A 228 4.11 -9.98 13.91
C SER A 228 2.62 -9.75 14.23
N GLY A 229 2.07 -8.56 13.93
CA GLY A 229 0.67 -8.23 14.17
C GLY A 229 0.31 -6.80 13.76
N GLY A 230 -0.98 -6.45 13.87
CA GLY A 230 -1.47 -5.07 13.72
C GLY A 230 -2.53 -4.89 12.64
N ASP A 231 -3.53 -4.06 12.94
CA ASP A 231 -4.62 -3.70 12.03
C ASP A 231 -4.32 -2.40 11.28
N PRO A 232 -4.86 -2.19 10.06
CA PRO A 232 -4.46 -1.06 9.20
C PRO A 232 -4.55 0.31 9.87
N TYR A 233 -5.67 0.61 10.56
CA TYR A 233 -5.91 1.91 11.16
C TYR A 233 -4.94 2.21 12.32
N GLN A 234 -4.88 1.32 13.31
CA GLN A 234 -4.02 1.46 14.49
C GLN A 234 -2.56 1.47 14.09
N SER A 235 -2.19 0.67 13.09
CA SER A 235 -0.85 0.66 12.52
C SER A 235 -0.46 2.02 11.96
N TRP A 236 -1.36 2.73 11.27
CA TRP A 236 -1.04 4.07 10.78
C TRP A 236 -1.00 5.12 11.90
N ARG A 237 -1.97 5.06 12.82
CA ARG A 237 -2.14 6.04 13.91
C ARG A 237 -0.95 6.07 14.87
N ASP A 238 -0.48 4.90 15.28
CA ASP A 238 0.50 4.74 16.34
C ASP A 238 1.88 4.35 15.78
N PRO A 239 2.97 4.61 16.52
CA PRO A 239 4.29 4.08 16.17
C PRO A 239 4.32 2.54 16.22
N ALA A 240 5.09 1.91 15.33
CA ALA A 240 5.35 0.48 15.39
C ALA A 240 6.10 0.12 16.68
N VAL A 241 5.76 -1.02 17.28
CA VAL A 241 6.41 -1.51 18.49
C VAL A 241 7.11 -2.84 18.25
N THR A 242 8.27 -3.02 18.88
CA THR A 242 8.98 -4.30 18.81
C THR A 242 8.26 -5.35 19.65
N GLY A 243 8.09 -6.56 19.11
CA GLY A 243 7.55 -7.72 19.79
C GLY A 243 6.37 -8.35 19.04
N TRP A 244 5.45 -8.91 19.81
CA TRP A 244 4.24 -9.60 19.37
C TRP A 244 3.17 -9.47 20.46
N PHE A 245 1.90 -9.51 20.06
CA PHE A 245 0.74 -9.51 20.96
C PHE A 245 -0.18 -10.67 20.62
N ASP A 246 -0.79 -11.26 21.66
CA ASP A 246 -1.84 -12.28 21.48
C ASP A 246 -3.04 -11.66 20.76
N ASP A 247 -3.59 -12.37 19.77
CA ASP A 247 -4.75 -11.95 18.97
C ASP A 247 -6.00 -11.67 19.83
N ASN A 248 -6.06 -12.20 21.06
CA ASN A 248 -7.15 -11.97 22.01
C ASN A 248 -6.85 -10.87 23.03
N SER A 249 -5.68 -10.23 22.96
CA SER A 249 -5.28 -9.15 23.86
C SER A 249 -5.90 -7.81 23.44
N ALA A 250 -5.94 -6.86 24.36
CA ALA A 250 -6.36 -5.49 24.07
C ALA A 250 -5.42 -4.78 23.07
N ASP A 251 -4.21 -5.28 22.91
CA ASP A 251 -3.15 -4.69 22.08
C ASP A 251 -3.00 -5.39 20.71
N ALA A 252 -3.87 -6.37 20.39
CA ALA A 252 -3.78 -7.19 19.17
C ALA A 252 -3.75 -6.37 17.86
N SER A 253 -4.41 -5.21 17.84
CA SER A 253 -4.44 -4.30 16.68
C SER A 253 -3.18 -3.43 16.54
N THR A 254 -2.27 -3.46 17.51
CA THR A 254 -1.02 -2.68 17.46
C THR A 254 -0.08 -3.23 16.40
N LEU A 255 0.51 -2.33 15.59
CA LEU A 255 1.58 -2.70 14.66
C LEU A 255 2.80 -3.20 15.45
N ALA A 256 3.00 -4.51 15.40
CA ALA A 256 4.11 -5.16 16.06
C ALA A 256 5.04 -5.82 15.04
N TYR A 257 6.34 -5.84 15.35
CA TYR A 257 7.35 -6.49 14.51
C TYR A 257 8.49 -7.10 15.33
N ILE A 258 9.12 -8.15 14.81
CA ILE A 258 10.30 -8.78 15.40
C ILE A 258 11.56 -8.21 14.71
N PRO A 259 12.41 -7.44 15.42
CA PRO A 259 13.60 -6.82 14.83
C PRO A 259 14.55 -7.82 14.16
N ALA A 260 14.78 -8.97 14.80
CA ALA A 260 15.64 -10.03 14.24
C ALA A 260 15.10 -10.64 12.93
N GLY A 261 13.82 -10.45 12.63
CA GLY A 261 13.21 -10.97 11.41
C GLY A 261 12.81 -12.44 11.47
N GLY A 262 12.65 -13.03 10.28
CA GLY A 262 12.36 -14.45 10.06
C GLY A 262 13.55 -15.23 9.51
N LEU A 263 13.29 -16.09 8.52
CA LEU A 263 14.28 -16.98 7.90
C LEU A 263 15.28 -16.24 7.00
N GLY A 264 14.90 -15.09 6.45
CA GLY A 264 15.77 -14.28 5.58
C GLY A 264 16.04 -14.90 4.21
N PHE A 265 15.14 -15.73 3.68
CA PHE A 265 15.28 -16.25 2.32
C PHE A 265 14.81 -15.26 1.25
N PHE A 266 13.89 -14.36 1.61
CA PHE A 266 13.50 -13.22 0.79
C PHE A 266 14.17 -11.94 1.33
N THR A 267 15.01 -11.33 0.50
CA THR A 267 15.82 -10.15 0.86
C THR A 267 15.51 -8.91 0.03
N GLU A 268 14.44 -8.95 -0.78
CA GLU A 268 14.11 -7.87 -1.71
C GLU A 268 13.22 -6.78 -1.09
N GLY A 269 12.68 -7.03 0.11
CA GLY A 269 11.87 -6.08 0.88
C GLY A 269 11.13 -6.73 2.05
N GLN A 270 10.29 -5.95 2.72
CA GLN A 270 9.37 -6.46 3.74
C GLN A 270 8.22 -7.25 3.10
N LEU A 271 7.60 -8.14 3.88
CA LEU A 271 6.57 -9.06 3.43
C LEU A 271 5.31 -8.96 4.28
N ASP A 272 4.18 -9.13 3.60
CA ASP A 272 2.88 -9.32 4.22
C ASP A 272 2.00 -10.28 3.40
N SER A 273 1.11 -11.01 4.08
CA SER A 273 0.18 -12.00 3.51
C SER A 273 -1.28 -11.55 3.70
N HIS A 274 -2.22 -12.23 3.05
CA HIS A 274 -3.64 -11.87 3.04
C HIS A 274 -3.88 -10.37 2.78
N PHE A 275 -3.11 -9.83 1.84
CA PHE A 275 -2.67 -8.45 1.93
C PHE A 275 -3.78 -7.41 1.66
N ALA A 276 -4.15 -7.19 0.40
CA ALA A 276 -5.16 -6.20 0.05
C ALA A 276 -6.57 -6.64 0.46
N ARG A 277 -6.82 -7.95 0.64
CA ARG A 277 -8.09 -8.46 1.18
C ARG A 277 -8.39 -7.96 2.60
N ARG A 278 -7.35 -7.58 3.35
CA ARG A 278 -7.43 -7.04 4.71
C ARG A 278 -6.91 -5.61 4.79
N ASP A 279 -6.84 -4.92 3.65
CA ASP A 279 -6.32 -3.56 3.48
C ASP A 279 -5.02 -3.26 4.25
N ARG A 280 -4.07 -4.21 4.21
CA ARG A 280 -2.80 -4.14 4.96
C ARG A 280 -1.75 -3.18 4.35
N GLN A 281 -2.11 -2.40 3.33
CA GLN A 281 -1.21 -1.42 2.71
C GLN A 281 -0.68 -0.39 3.73
N PRO A 282 -1.51 0.27 4.57
CA PRO A 282 -1.01 1.29 5.49
C PRO A 282 -0.01 0.73 6.51
N ARG A 283 -0.24 -0.49 7.03
CA ARG A 283 0.67 -1.09 8.01
C ARG A 283 2.03 -1.46 7.41
N LEU A 284 2.05 -1.97 6.17
CA LEU A 284 3.29 -2.29 5.49
C LEU A 284 4.06 -1.03 5.10
N VAL A 285 3.38 0.00 4.59
CA VAL A 285 4.00 1.32 4.33
C VAL A 285 4.58 1.91 5.60
N LYS A 286 3.80 1.95 6.69
CA LYS A 286 4.23 2.50 7.98
C LYS A 286 5.49 1.80 8.48
N LEU A 287 5.47 0.47 8.53
CA LEU A 287 6.62 -0.27 9.03
C LEU A 287 7.85 -0.04 8.14
N SER A 288 7.71 -0.09 6.82
CA SER A 288 8.83 0.13 5.89
C SER A 288 9.46 1.51 6.10
N LEU A 289 8.65 2.56 6.29
CA LEU A 289 9.14 3.90 6.57
C LEU A 289 9.86 4.01 7.93
N GLU A 290 9.29 3.42 8.99
CA GLU A 290 9.86 3.49 10.35
C GLU A 290 11.10 2.62 10.55
N THR A 291 11.24 1.55 9.77
CA THR A 291 12.39 0.62 9.82
C THR A 291 13.36 0.81 8.65
N HIS A 292 13.17 1.86 7.84
CA HIS A 292 14.05 2.26 6.73
C HIS A 292 14.24 1.20 5.64
N HIS A 293 13.21 0.38 5.38
CA HIS A 293 13.17 -0.48 4.20
C HIS A 293 12.73 0.33 2.99
N GLU A 294 13.31 0.04 1.82
CA GLU A 294 12.97 0.75 0.58
C GLU A 294 11.69 0.23 -0.07
N ARG A 295 11.36 -1.05 0.16
CA ARG A 295 10.23 -1.74 -0.49
C ARG A 295 9.52 -2.68 0.46
N GLY A 296 8.20 -2.75 0.31
CA GLY A 296 7.33 -3.76 0.90
C GLY A 296 6.56 -4.52 -0.18
N PHE A 297 6.34 -5.81 0.04
CA PHE A 297 5.60 -6.70 -0.84
C PHE A 297 4.44 -7.36 -0.11
N GLY A 298 3.28 -7.35 -0.76
CA GLY A 298 2.10 -8.03 -0.28
C GLY A 298 1.63 -9.07 -1.28
N VAL A 299 1.28 -10.27 -0.84
CA VAL A 299 0.71 -11.30 -1.74
C VAL A 299 -0.73 -11.60 -1.34
N GLU A 300 -1.61 -11.63 -2.33
CA GLU A 300 -3.02 -11.91 -2.13
C GLU A 300 -3.29 -13.39 -1.87
N GLU A 301 -4.44 -13.68 -1.26
CA GLU A 301 -4.93 -15.05 -1.10
C GLU A 301 -5.01 -15.78 -2.43
N LYS A 302 -4.79 -17.11 -2.39
CA LYS A 302 -4.78 -18.01 -3.56
C LYS A 302 -3.83 -17.56 -4.67
N THR A 303 -2.79 -16.82 -4.32
CA THR A 303 -1.81 -16.27 -5.23
C THR A 303 -0.42 -16.51 -4.65
N ALA A 304 0.55 -16.72 -5.52
CA ALA A 304 1.95 -16.84 -5.15
C ALA A 304 2.83 -15.90 -5.97
N LEU A 305 3.85 -15.33 -5.31
CA LEU A 305 5.00 -14.72 -5.97
C LEU A 305 6.15 -15.74 -5.93
N VAL A 306 6.46 -16.31 -7.11
CA VAL A 306 7.55 -17.26 -7.30
C VAL A 306 8.82 -16.48 -7.61
N VAL A 307 9.82 -16.59 -6.74
CA VAL A 307 11.08 -15.84 -6.80
C VAL A 307 12.22 -16.77 -7.15
N ASP A 308 12.94 -16.45 -8.23
CA ASP A 308 14.27 -16.98 -8.50
C ASP A 308 15.28 -16.07 -7.79
N ARG A 309 15.94 -16.60 -6.74
CA ARG A 309 16.91 -15.84 -5.93
C ARG A 309 18.18 -15.51 -6.71
N GLY A 310 18.60 -16.41 -7.59
CA GLY A 310 19.83 -16.24 -8.36
C GLY A 310 19.67 -15.20 -9.47
N ALA A 311 18.54 -15.24 -10.18
CA ALA A 311 18.20 -14.26 -11.21
C ALA A 311 17.68 -12.93 -10.63
N ARG A 312 17.26 -12.93 -9.36
CA ARG A 312 16.55 -11.81 -8.71
C ARG A 312 15.33 -11.38 -9.54
N THR A 313 14.52 -12.36 -9.93
CA THR A 313 13.28 -12.14 -10.67
C THR A 313 12.11 -12.82 -9.97
N GLY A 314 10.92 -12.23 -10.09
CA GLY A 314 9.68 -12.78 -9.57
C GLY A 314 8.61 -12.95 -10.65
N LYS A 315 7.73 -13.95 -10.49
CA LYS A 315 6.55 -14.18 -11.32
C LYS A 315 5.33 -14.43 -10.46
N VAL A 316 4.21 -13.82 -10.82
CA VAL A 316 2.93 -14.04 -10.12
C VAL A 316 2.17 -15.20 -10.75
N ILE A 317 1.68 -16.12 -9.93
CA ILE A 317 0.79 -17.21 -10.31
C ILE A 317 -0.42 -17.29 -9.36
N GLY A 318 -1.51 -17.92 -9.80
CA GLY A 318 -2.69 -18.16 -8.97
C GLY A 318 -3.90 -17.34 -9.43
N ALA A 319 -4.67 -16.83 -8.46
CA ALA A 319 -6.00 -16.25 -8.71
C ALA A 319 -6.00 -14.73 -8.88
N LEU A 320 -5.10 -14.03 -8.17
CA LEU A 320 -5.10 -12.57 -8.06
C LEU A 320 -3.70 -12.02 -8.44
N GLY A 321 -3.14 -11.15 -7.59
CA GLY A 321 -1.91 -10.42 -7.84
C GLY A 321 -1.00 -10.30 -6.62
N ALA A 322 0.15 -9.67 -6.85
CA ALA A 322 1.05 -9.21 -5.81
C ALA A 322 1.13 -7.69 -5.83
N THR A 323 1.43 -7.10 -4.68
CA THR A 323 1.68 -5.68 -4.49
C THR A 323 3.17 -5.44 -4.30
N MET A 324 3.69 -4.36 -4.90
CA MET A 324 4.92 -3.70 -4.47
C MET A 324 4.60 -2.27 -4.03
N LEU A 325 5.04 -1.92 -2.82
CA LEU A 325 5.04 -0.58 -2.26
C LEU A 325 6.49 -0.10 -2.21
N ASP A 326 6.89 0.77 -3.13
CA ASP A 326 8.20 1.41 -3.10
C ASP A 326 8.10 2.72 -2.31
N VAL A 327 8.81 2.76 -1.18
CA VAL A 327 8.84 3.91 -0.26
C VAL A 327 10.19 4.64 -0.30
N SER A 328 11.13 4.22 -1.16
CA SER A 328 12.50 4.76 -1.23
C SER A 328 12.55 6.27 -1.49
N GLY A 329 11.58 6.78 -2.25
CA GLY A 329 11.44 8.21 -2.56
C GLY A 329 10.35 8.94 -1.77
N ALA A 330 9.72 8.28 -0.79
CA ALA A 330 8.63 8.86 -0.02
C ALA A 330 9.14 9.79 1.09
N THR A 331 8.42 10.88 1.33
CA THR A 331 8.62 11.67 2.56
C THR A 331 7.80 11.07 3.69
N PHE A 332 8.29 11.17 4.92
CA PHE A 332 7.56 10.72 6.10
C PHE A 332 7.92 11.55 7.32
N ASP A 333 6.91 12.05 8.03
CA ASP A 333 7.09 12.86 9.24
C ASP A 333 6.58 12.18 10.53
N GLY A 334 6.33 10.86 10.47
CA GLY A 334 5.74 10.10 11.55
C GLY A 334 4.21 10.00 11.47
N LYS A 335 3.55 10.96 10.80
CA LYS A 335 2.07 11.05 10.73
C LYS A 335 1.53 11.06 9.30
N SER A 336 2.30 11.62 8.38
CA SER A 336 1.94 11.80 6.98
C SER A 336 3.06 11.29 6.08
N THR A 337 2.68 10.75 4.92
CA THR A 337 3.61 10.38 3.85
C THR A 337 3.11 10.87 2.50
N ALA A 338 4.03 11.20 1.61
CA ALA A 338 3.78 11.39 0.19
C ALA A 338 4.88 10.76 -0.65
N GLY A 339 4.51 10.32 -1.85
CA GLY A 339 5.47 9.82 -2.84
C GLY A 339 5.70 8.31 -2.80
N VAL A 340 4.94 7.56 -1.99
CA VAL A 340 4.93 6.09 -2.06
C VAL A 340 4.46 5.66 -3.45
N ARG A 341 5.16 4.71 -4.07
CA ARG A 341 4.77 4.16 -5.37
C ARG A 341 4.10 2.81 -5.19
N TYR A 342 2.80 2.80 -5.46
CA TYR A 342 1.95 1.64 -5.32
C TYR A 342 1.78 0.94 -6.67
N SER A 343 2.19 -0.33 -6.72
CA SER A 343 2.03 -1.21 -7.87
C SER A 343 1.29 -2.48 -7.46
N TYR A 344 0.34 -2.92 -8.27
CA TYR A 344 -0.37 -4.19 -8.13
C TYR A 344 -0.34 -4.92 -9.48
N PHE A 345 0.20 -6.13 -9.49
CA PHE A 345 0.43 -6.87 -10.74
C PHE A 345 -0.10 -8.30 -10.62
N MET A 346 -1.01 -8.64 -11.52
CA MET A 346 -1.76 -9.90 -11.49
C MET A 346 -0.99 -11.06 -12.11
N THR A 347 -1.54 -12.25 -11.94
CA THR A 347 -1.05 -13.52 -12.48
C THR A 347 -0.54 -13.41 -13.92
N GLY A 348 0.66 -13.93 -14.15
CA GLY A 348 1.40 -13.84 -15.40
C GLY A 348 2.39 -12.67 -15.46
N SER A 349 2.23 -11.65 -14.63
CA SER A 349 3.16 -10.51 -14.58
C SER A 349 4.47 -10.91 -13.88
N THR A 350 5.54 -10.20 -14.24
CA THR A 350 6.90 -10.45 -13.71
C THR A 350 7.52 -9.20 -13.13
N ILE A 351 8.46 -9.37 -12.21
CA ILE A 351 9.27 -8.30 -11.61
C ILE A 351 10.76 -8.64 -11.69
N ASP A 352 11.58 -7.66 -12.04
CA ASP A 352 13.03 -7.67 -11.84
C ASP A 352 13.34 -6.90 -10.56
N PHE A 353 13.84 -7.58 -9.52
CA PHE A 353 14.05 -6.95 -8.22
C PHE A 353 15.26 -6.01 -8.20
N ALA A 354 16.25 -6.25 -9.07
CA ALA A 354 17.44 -5.40 -9.18
C ALA A 354 17.09 -3.99 -9.67
N THR A 355 16.10 -3.88 -10.56
CA THR A 355 15.63 -2.61 -11.13
C THR A 355 14.31 -2.11 -10.54
N GLY A 356 13.51 -3.00 -9.94
CA GLY A 356 12.12 -2.74 -9.57
C GLY A 356 11.16 -2.74 -10.77
N ALA A 357 11.62 -3.10 -11.96
CA ALA A 357 10.81 -3.06 -13.17
C ALA A 357 9.76 -4.19 -13.16
N ILE A 358 8.49 -3.80 -13.28
CA ILE A 358 7.36 -4.71 -13.42
C ILE A 358 6.92 -4.76 -14.89
N THR A 359 6.79 -5.96 -15.43
CA THR A 359 6.21 -6.23 -16.75
C THR A 359 4.81 -6.83 -16.55
N LEU A 360 3.79 -6.13 -17.02
CA LEU A 360 2.40 -6.59 -16.89
C LEU A 360 2.08 -7.65 -17.96
N ALA A 361 1.28 -8.65 -17.59
CA ALA A 361 0.85 -9.70 -18.52
C ALA A 361 -0.15 -9.20 -19.58
N GLY A 362 -0.95 -8.20 -19.23
CA GLY A 362 -2.00 -7.64 -20.08
C GLY A 362 -1.52 -6.54 -21.03
N ALA A 363 -2.42 -6.06 -21.89
CA ALA A 363 -2.16 -4.89 -22.70
C ALA A 363 -1.98 -3.65 -21.80
N GLU A 364 -0.84 -2.99 -21.90
CA GLU A 364 -0.52 -1.82 -21.09
C GLU A 364 -1.10 -0.53 -21.68
N HIS A 365 -1.60 0.33 -20.80
CA HIS A 365 -2.09 1.66 -21.05
C HIS A 365 -1.28 2.67 -20.24
N THR A 366 -1.09 3.85 -20.81
CA THR A 366 -0.47 5.01 -20.17
C THR A 366 -1.47 6.17 -20.08
N GLY A 367 -1.36 6.98 -19.04
CA GLY A 367 -2.23 8.14 -18.85
C GLY A 367 -3.65 7.79 -18.37
N ALA A 368 -4.57 8.74 -18.55
CA ALA A 368 -5.93 8.61 -18.03
C ALA A 368 -6.79 7.64 -18.86
N GLY A 369 -7.57 6.80 -18.18
CA GLY A 369 -8.64 6.04 -18.80
C GLY A 369 -9.90 6.88 -19.05
N THR A 370 -10.97 6.23 -19.48
CA THR A 370 -12.23 6.88 -19.89
C THR A 370 -13.40 6.60 -18.96
N ALA A 371 -13.23 5.77 -17.93
CA ALA A 371 -14.30 5.45 -16.99
C ALA A 371 -14.65 6.67 -16.11
N PRO A 372 -15.85 6.70 -15.50
CA PRO A 372 -16.19 7.70 -14.49
C PRO A 372 -15.21 7.70 -13.32
N ALA A 373 -15.13 8.81 -12.59
CA ALA A 373 -14.42 8.86 -11.32
C ALA A 373 -14.94 7.78 -10.37
N PRO A 374 -14.06 7.12 -9.59
CA PRO A 374 -14.51 6.14 -8.61
C PRO A 374 -15.43 6.78 -7.57
N ALA A 375 -16.38 6.00 -7.07
CA ALA A 375 -17.21 6.43 -5.96
C ALA A 375 -16.35 6.63 -4.70
N ALA A 376 -16.78 7.55 -3.83
CA ALA A 376 -16.18 7.69 -2.52
C ALA A 376 -16.39 6.40 -1.72
N GLU A 377 -15.33 5.91 -1.10
CA GLU A 377 -15.34 4.75 -0.21
C GLU A 377 -15.50 5.26 1.24
N PRO A 378 -16.59 4.93 1.95
CA PRO A 378 -16.83 5.39 3.32
C PRO A 378 -15.75 4.99 4.32
N ASP A 379 -15.07 3.87 4.05
CA ASP A 379 -13.90 3.42 4.78
C ASP A 379 -12.96 2.66 3.86
N ILE A 380 -11.87 3.32 3.45
CA ILE A 380 -10.89 2.74 2.53
C ILE A 380 -10.02 1.66 3.19
N TRP A 381 -9.91 1.65 4.51
CA TRP A 381 -9.09 0.68 5.24
C TRP A 381 -9.90 -0.49 5.82
N LYS A 382 -11.21 -0.50 5.60
CA LYS A 382 -12.13 -1.61 5.89
C LYS A 382 -11.99 -2.13 7.31
N SER A 383 -11.98 -1.19 8.24
CA SER A 383 -11.99 -1.47 9.65
C SER A 383 -13.30 -2.14 10.07
N SER A 384 -13.20 -2.96 11.10
CA SER A 384 -14.32 -3.72 11.65
C SER A 384 -15.43 -2.83 12.24
N GLU A 385 -15.06 -1.59 12.56
CA GLU A 385 -15.85 -0.56 13.19
C GLU A 385 -16.89 0.04 12.23
N CYS A 386 -16.53 0.21 10.95
CA CYS A 386 -17.41 0.73 9.92
C CYS A 386 -17.94 -0.32 8.95
N ASP A 387 -17.23 -1.44 8.79
CA ASP A 387 -17.63 -2.50 7.88
C ASP A 387 -17.62 -3.85 8.58
N SER A 388 -18.81 -4.46 8.71
CA SER A 388 -18.94 -5.81 9.24
C SER A 388 -18.47 -6.90 8.27
N ASN A 389 -18.13 -6.54 7.02
CA ASN A 389 -17.51 -7.44 6.07
C ASN A 389 -15.98 -7.39 6.22
N PRO A 390 -15.36 -8.41 6.83
CA PRO A 390 -13.91 -8.43 7.07
C PRO A 390 -13.09 -8.71 5.78
N TYR A 391 -13.73 -8.73 4.60
CA TYR A 391 -13.12 -9.11 3.33
C TYR A 391 -13.49 -8.15 2.21
N ILE A 392 -12.77 -7.03 2.08
CA ILE A 392 -12.91 -6.11 0.96
C ILE A 392 -11.54 -5.54 0.58
N PHE A 393 -11.39 -5.23 -0.69
CA PHE A 393 -10.20 -4.64 -1.29
C PHE A 393 -10.36 -3.11 -1.36
N GLY A 394 -10.47 -2.39 -0.24
CA GLY A 394 -10.82 -0.96 -0.24
C GLY A 394 -9.80 -0.11 -1.01
N THR A 395 -8.56 -0.11 -0.55
CA THR A 395 -7.41 0.59 -1.15
C THR A 395 -7.16 0.13 -2.59
N LEU A 396 -7.18 -1.19 -2.81
CA LEU A 396 -6.93 -1.78 -4.12
C LEU A 396 -8.06 -1.44 -5.12
N SER A 397 -9.33 -1.64 -4.77
CA SER A 397 -10.47 -1.40 -5.68
C SER A 397 -10.60 0.07 -6.05
N LEU A 398 -10.35 0.98 -5.09
CA LEU A 398 -10.32 2.42 -5.38
C LEU A 398 -9.22 2.73 -6.41
N THR A 399 -8.02 2.17 -6.22
CA THR A 399 -6.89 2.41 -7.13
C THR A 399 -7.12 1.81 -8.51
N GLN A 400 -7.64 0.58 -8.60
CA GLN A 400 -7.99 -0.06 -9.87
C GLN A 400 -9.05 0.73 -10.65
N SER A 401 -10.06 1.25 -9.95
CA SER A 401 -11.08 2.10 -10.54
C SER A 401 -10.50 3.46 -10.97
N PHE A 402 -9.61 4.03 -10.16
CA PHE A 402 -8.94 5.28 -10.43
C PHE A 402 -8.09 5.22 -11.71
N VAL A 403 -7.22 4.22 -11.86
CA VAL A 403 -6.35 4.11 -13.05
C VAL A 403 -7.13 3.95 -14.35
N LYS A 404 -8.33 3.37 -14.30
CA LYS A 404 -9.26 3.23 -15.44
C LYS A 404 -10.13 4.48 -15.68
N SER A 405 -10.19 5.40 -14.72
CA SER A 405 -11.04 6.59 -14.79
C SER A 405 -10.41 7.77 -15.52
N SER A 406 -11.21 8.76 -15.89
CA SER A 406 -10.73 10.06 -16.39
C SER A 406 -10.34 11.06 -15.28
N ALA A 407 -10.49 10.70 -14.00
CA ALA A 407 -10.23 11.60 -12.89
C ALA A 407 -8.72 11.84 -12.69
N SER A 408 -8.28 13.06 -12.41
CA SER A 408 -6.85 13.32 -12.16
C SER A 408 -6.35 12.78 -10.81
N ARG A 409 -7.28 12.56 -9.87
CA ARG A 409 -7.02 12.13 -8.49
C ARG A 409 -8.17 11.27 -7.99
N ALA A 410 -7.88 10.35 -7.08
CA ALA A 410 -8.86 9.65 -6.26
C ALA A 410 -8.43 9.67 -4.80
N SER A 411 -9.37 9.65 -3.87
CA SER A 411 -9.09 9.59 -2.44
C SER A 411 -10.18 8.83 -1.71
N GLY A 412 -9.80 8.17 -0.62
CA GLY A 412 -10.72 7.55 0.34
C GLY A 412 -10.27 7.85 1.75
N ASP A 413 -11.22 7.89 2.66
CA ASP A 413 -11.00 8.22 4.06
C ASP A 413 -11.14 6.96 4.92
N SER A 414 -10.44 6.89 6.05
CA SER A 414 -10.65 5.87 7.07
C SER A 414 -12.03 6.04 7.72
N CYS A 415 -12.49 4.98 8.37
CA CYS A 415 -13.76 4.88 9.05
C CYS A 415 -14.13 6.11 9.88
N ASP A 416 -15.39 6.52 9.80
CA ASP A 416 -15.97 7.64 10.56
C ASP A 416 -16.57 7.17 11.91
N ALA A 417 -15.86 6.27 12.61
CA ALA A 417 -16.23 5.83 13.95
C ALA A 417 -15.51 6.66 15.01
N ALA A 418 -16.17 6.94 16.14
CA ALA A 418 -15.57 7.72 17.23
C ALA A 418 -14.31 7.07 17.83
N VAL A 419 -14.20 5.74 17.76
CA VAL A 419 -13.01 4.98 18.19
C VAL A 419 -11.84 5.12 17.21
N GLU A 420 -12.13 5.50 15.96
CA GLU A 420 -11.17 5.82 14.90
C GLU A 420 -11.04 7.33 14.72
N SER A 421 -10.57 7.98 15.79
CA SER A 421 -10.15 9.38 15.76
C SER A 421 -8.66 9.49 16.08
N PRO A 422 -7.86 10.26 15.30
CA PRO A 422 -8.28 11.05 14.14
C PRO A 422 -8.51 10.19 12.88
N ARG A 423 -9.20 10.75 11.88
CA ARG A 423 -9.42 10.10 10.58
C ARG A 423 -8.30 10.42 9.59
N PHE A 424 -8.01 9.48 8.70
CA PHE A 424 -6.95 9.60 7.72
C PHE A 424 -7.49 9.54 6.29
N ARG A 425 -6.84 10.24 5.37
CA ARG A 425 -7.11 10.21 3.94
C ARG A 425 -5.96 9.54 3.22
N THR A 426 -6.29 8.57 2.36
CA THR A 426 -5.36 8.03 1.37
C THR A 426 -5.69 8.64 0.01
N THR A 427 -4.69 9.19 -0.67
CA THR A 427 -4.86 9.86 -1.97
C THR A 427 -3.96 9.23 -3.03
N PHE A 428 -4.52 9.05 -4.23
CA PHE A 428 -3.86 8.50 -5.39
C PHE A 428 -3.77 9.52 -6.52
N ASN A 429 -2.59 9.63 -7.13
CA ASN A 429 -2.35 10.44 -8.31
C ASN A 429 -1.63 9.62 -9.39
N ARG A 430 -1.87 9.97 -10.65
CA ARG A 430 -1.11 9.45 -11.80
C ARG A 430 -0.01 10.42 -12.18
N ASP A 431 1.15 9.88 -12.54
CA ASP A 431 2.19 10.62 -13.25
C ASP A 431 2.65 9.83 -14.48
N ASP A 432 3.66 10.35 -15.19
CA ASP A 432 4.17 9.75 -16.43
C ASP A 432 4.75 8.33 -16.26
N ARG A 433 4.97 7.89 -15.02
CA ARG A 433 5.46 6.55 -14.69
C ARG A 433 4.30 5.57 -14.51
N THR A 434 3.09 6.06 -14.25
CA THR A 434 1.93 5.20 -14.03
C THR A 434 1.49 4.50 -15.31
N ARG A 435 1.47 3.16 -15.26
CA ARG A 435 0.89 2.29 -16.30
C ARG A 435 -0.15 1.37 -15.70
N TRP A 436 -1.11 0.92 -16.51
CA TRP A 436 -2.16 0.00 -16.06
C TRP A 436 -2.65 -0.90 -17.19
N SER A 437 -3.32 -2.00 -16.86
CA SER A 437 -3.89 -2.93 -17.84
C SER A 437 -5.35 -3.26 -17.54
N ASP A 438 -6.05 -3.79 -18.55
CA ASP A 438 -7.48 -4.09 -18.48
C ASP A 438 -7.85 -5.11 -17.39
N ASP A 439 -6.94 -6.03 -17.07
CA ASP A 439 -7.08 -7.03 -16.00
C ASP A 439 -7.20 -6.40 -14.60
N GLY A 440 -6.81 -5.12 -14.43
CA GLY A 440 -6.77 -4.43 -13.15
C GLY A 440 -5.38 -4.34 -12.53
N SER A 441 -4.33 -4.74 -13.24
CA SER A 441 -2.96 -4.44 -12.84
C SER A 441 -2.63 -2.96 -13.06
N PHE A 442 -1.75 -2.41 -12.22
CA PHE A 442 -1.18 -1.08 -12.35
C PHE A 442 0.21 -1.01 -11.71
N VAL A 443 1.02 -0.07 -12.18
CA VAL A 443 2.35 0.19 -11.63
C VAL A 443 2.53 1.68 -11.37
N ASP A 444 3.31 2.01 -10.35
CA ASP A 444 3.77 3.37 -10.07
C ASP A 444 2.66 4.43 -9.84
N VAL A 445 1.54 4.05 -9.23
CA VAL A 445 0.55 5.04 -8.75
C VAL A 445 1.15 5.78 -7.56
N ALA A 446 1.13 7.10 -7.57
CA ALA A 446 1.59 7.92 -6.44
C ALA A 446 0.56 7.86 -5.31
N MET A 447 0.97 7.43 -4.12
CA MET A 447 0.13 7.33 -2.92
C MET A 447 0.64 8.28 -1.84
N SER A 448 -0.31 8.96 -1.18
CA SER A 448 -0.09 9.77 0.02
C SER A 448 -1.09 9.37 1.10
N ILE A 449 -0.67 9.41 2.37
CA ILE A 449 -1.54 9.16 3.53
C ILE A 449 -1.28 10.28 4.56
N ALA A 450 -2.34 10.88 5.09
CA ALA A 450 -2.27 11.92 6.13
C ALA A 450 -3.59 12.02 6.90
N GLU A 451 -3.60 12.72 8.03
CA GLU A 451 -4.87 13.10 8.68
C GLU A 451 -5.72 13.95 7.71
N ILE A 452 -7.06 13.83 7.78
CA ILE A 452 -7.93 14.59 6.87
C ILE A 452 -7.67 16.10 7.05
N PRO A 453 -7.20 16.81 6.00
CA PRO A 453 -6.89 18.23 6.11
C PRO A 453 -8.17 19.04 6.21
N SER A 454 -8.26 19.93 7.20
CA SER A 454 -9.43 20.78 7.41
C SER A 454 -9.05 22.15 7.98
N PHE A 455 -9.87 23.17 7.67
CA PHE A 455 -9.74 24.49 8.25
C PHE A 455 -11.10 25.19 8.30
N THR A 456 -11.17 26.23 9.12
CA THR A 456 -12.29 27.18 9.13
C THR A 456 -11.81 28.53 8.63
N ALA A 457 -12.70 29.31 8.02
CA ALA A 457 -12.40 30.67 7.57
C ALA A 457 -13.50 31.64 7.98
N THR A 458 -13.11 32.86 8.36
CA THR A 458 -14.04 33.98 8.62
C THR A 458 -13.53 35.24 7.94
N ALA A 459 -14.44 36.08 7.44
CA ALA A 459 -14.09 37.34 6.78
C ALA A 459 -14.51 38.54 7.65
N SER A 460 -13.67 39.58 7.66
CA SER A 460 -13.94 40.84 8.34
C SER A 460 -13.36 42.02 7.56
N VAL A 461 -14.00 43.19 7.64
CA VAL A 461 -13.43 44.42 7.07
C VAL A 461 -12.32 44.92 7.99
N SER A 462 -11.12 45.11 7.45
CA SER A 462 -9.99 45.70 8.16
C SER A 462 -10.00 47.22 8.02
N GLY A 463 -9.86 47.94 9.13
CA GLY A 463 -9.72 49.39 9.13
C GLY A 463 -11.01 50.16 9.49
N SER A 464 -11.21 51.33 8.87
CA SER A 464 -12.26 52.29 9.22
C SER A 464 -13.68 51.69 9.10
N ALA A 465 -14.53 51.95 10.10
CA ALA A 465 -15.94 51.58 10.09
C ALA A 465 -16.78 52.37 9.06
N GLN A 466 -16.25 53.49 8.56
CA GLN A 466 -16.86 54.26 7.47
C GLN A 466 -15.98 54.13 6.22
N LEU A 467 -16.53 53.44 5.21
CA LEU A 467 -15.98 53.35 3.87
C LEU A 467 -16.79 54.29 2.96
N THR A 468 -16.11 55.04 2.09
CA THR A 468 -16.73 55.89 1.09
C THR A 468 -16.65 55.29 -0.31
N ILE A 469 -17.54 55.72 -1.20
CA ILE A 469 -17.55 55.26 -2.59
C ILE A 469 -16.18 55.50 -3.25
N GLY A 470 -15.60 54.44 -3.80
CA GLY A 470 -14.29 54.44 -4.44
C GLY A 470 -13.12 54.15 -3.50
N ASP A 471 -13.35 53.96 -2.20
CA ASP A 471 -12.32 53.46 -1.29
C ASP A 471 -11.98 52.00 -1.61
N THR A 472 -10.75 51.59 -1.30
CA THR A 472 -10.34 50.18 -1.31
C THR A 472 -10.50 49.61 0.09
N ALA A 473 -11.48 48.72 0.28
CA ALA A 473 -11.65 47.97 1.51
C ALA A 473 -10.70 46.78 1.52
N ASN A 474 -9.93 46.63 2.60
CA ASN A 474 -9.16 45.42 2.86
C ASN A 474 -10.04 44.46 3.66
N ILE A 475 -10.29 43.28 3.13
CA ILE A 475 -11.04 42.22 3.79
C ILE A 475 -10.03 41.22 4.31
N ALA A 476 -9.94 41.11 5.64
CA ALA A 476 -9.14 40.10 6.32
C ALA A 476 -9.95 38.80 6.38
N VAL A 477 -9.41 37.76 5.76
CA VAL A 477 -9.90 36.40 5.84
C VAL A 477 -9.02 35.65 6.83
N SER A 478 -9.53 35.46 8.05
CA SER A 478 -8.86 34.67 9.10
C SER A 478 -9.12 33.20 8.84
N VAL A 479 -8.06 32.45 8.54
CA VAL A 479 -8.09 30.99 8.40
C VAL A 479 -7.51 30.35 9.65
N THR A 480 -8.14 29.30 10.16
CA THR A 480 -7.66 28.51 11.30
C THR A 480 -7.60 27.05 10.89
N ASN A 481 -6.41 26.45 10.93
CA ASN A 481 -6.24 25.02 10.63
C ASN A 481 -6.85 24.19 11.76
N THR A 482 -7.89 23.42 11.43
CA THR A 482 -8.64 22.59 12.38
C THR A 482 -8.30 21.10 12.27
N GLY A 483 -7.52 20.70 11.27
CA GLY A 483 -7.02 19.33 11.13
C GLY A 483 -5.62 19.15 11.71
N GLY A 484 -5.15 17.91 11.72
CA GLY A 484 -3.81 17.54 12.19
C GLY A 484 -2.67 17.67 11.18
N THR A 485 -2.96 18.09 9.94
CA THR A 485 -1.96 18.24 8.88
C THR A 485 -1.69 19.71 8.56
N PRO A 486 -0.42 20.15 8.41
CA PRO A 486 -0.09 21.50 7.96
C PRO A 486 -0.76 21.86 6.63
N LEU A 487 -1.22 23.11 6.51
CA LEU A 487 -1.86 23.62 5.30
C LEU A 487 -1.02 24.71 4.66
N SER A 488 -0.92 24.71 3.34
CA SER A 488 -0.25 25.75 2.56
C SER A 488 -1.01 26.00 1.26
N ASN A 489 -0.41 26.81 0.37
CA ASN A 489 -0.96 27.10 -0.97
C ASN A 489 -2.43 27.56 -0.92
N PHE A 490 -2.74 28.45 0.03
CA PHE A 490 -4.07 29.02 0.15
C PHE A 490 -4.45 29.74 -1.14
N ASN A 491 -5.71 29.59 -1.52
CA ASN A 491 -6.28 30.14 -2.73
C ASN A 491 -7.62 30.79 -2.39
N ILE A 492 -7.86 31.98 -2.93
CA ILE A 492 -9.12 32.71 -2.78
C ILE A 492 -9.71 32.95 -4.17
N ASN A 493 -10.90 32.41 -4.44
CA ASN A 493 -11.60 32.55 -5.72
C ASN A 493 -10.74 32.17 -6.96
N GLY A 494 -9.87 31.17 -6.84
CA GLY A 494 -8.94 30.75 -7.89
C GLY A 494 -7.59 31.47 -7.85
N VAL A 495 -7.40 32.50 -7.01
CA VAL A 495 -6.16 33.28 -6.93
C VAL A 495 -5.27 32.80 -5.78
N PRO A 496 -4.03 32.36 -6.05
CA PRO A 496 -3.08 31.99 -5.00
C PRO A 496 -2.74 33.19 -4.09
N THR A 497 -2.66 32.95 -2.79
CA THR A 497 -2.20 33.96 -1.82
C THR A 497 -0.70 33.88 -1.60
N ALA A 498 -0.14 34.83 -0.84
CA ALA A 498 1.25 34.72 -0.38
C ALA A 498 1.47 33.40 0.37
N ALA A 499 2.61 32.75 0.12
CA ALA A 499 2.94 31.46 0.71
C ALA A 499 2.97 31.56 2.23
N THR A 500 2.01 30.89 2.87
CA THR A 500 1.88 30.81 4.32
C THR A 500 1.55 29.38 4.68
N THR A 501 2.44 28.71 5.40
CA THR A 501 2.13 27.42 6.00
C THR A 501 1.46 27.65 7.35
N VAL A 502 0.25 27.11 7.51
CA VAL A 502 -0.55 27.19 8.73
C VAL A 502 -0.51 25.81 9.40
N LEU A 503 0.23 25.74 10.51
CA LEU A 503 0.35 24.53 11.31
C LEU A 503 -1.00 24.16 11.97
N PRO A 504 -1.19 22.89 12.37
CA PRO A 504 -2.37 22.45 13.13
C PRO A 504 -2.65 23.36 14.34
N GLY A 505 -3.88 23.82 14.47
CA GLY A 505 -4.32 24.73 15.54
C GLY A 505 -3.88 26.19 15.41
N ALA A 506 -3.06 26.53 14.41
CA ALA A 506 -2.65 27.91 14.14
C ALA A 506 -3.65 28.64 13.23
N SER A 507 -3.56 29.97 13.24
CA SER A 507 -4.33 30.84 12.36
C SER A 507 -3.43 31.73 11.51
N ALA A 508 -3.92 32.11 10.33
CA ALA A 508 -3.31 33.12 9.47
C ALA A 508 -4.37 34.07 8.91
N ILE A 509 -3.93 35.26 8.50
CA ILE A 509 -4.80 36.26 7.86
C ILE A 509 -4.40 36.38 6.39
N LEU A 510 -5.35 36.08 5.52
CA LEU A 510 -5.26 36.33 4.08
C LEU A 510 -6.00 37.65 3.79
N THR A 511 -5.57 38.41 2.78
CA THR A 511 -6.19 39.71 2.46
C THR A 511 -6.79 39.72 1.07
N ILE A 512 -8.04 40.15 0.96
CA ILE A 512 -8.73 40.45 -0.29
C ILE A 512 -8.91 41.98 -0.37
N THR A 513 -8.75 42.56 -1.55
CA THR A 513 -9.10 43.97 -1.77
C THR A 513 -10.43 44.07 -2.52
N HIS A 514 -11.29 45.00 -2.11
CA HIS A 514 -12.58 45.25 -2.73
C HIS A 514 -12.79 46.74 -2.94
N THR A 515 -13.27 47.14 -4.12
CA THR A 515 -13.61 48.54 -4.39
C THR A 515 -15.02 48.83 -3.91
N VAL A 516 -15.16 49.79 -3.00
CA VAL A 516 -16.42 50.10 -2.34
C VAL A 516 -17.35 50.87 -3.29
N THR A 517 -18.54 50.32 -3.54
CA THR A 517 -19.60 50.99 -4.31
C THR A 517 -20.62 51.69 -3.42
N GLU A 518 -21.66 52.30 -4.01
CA GLU A 518 -22.75 52.90 -3.24
C GLU A 518 -23.63 51.83 -2.58
N GLY A 519 -24.02 52.06 -1.33
CA GLY A 519 -24.98 51.22 -0.59
C GLY A 519 -24.40 49.90 -0.07
N PRO A 520 -25.28 49.03 0.49
CA PRO A 520 -24.90 47.74 1.05
C PRO A 520 -24.35 46.79 -0.01
N GLN A 521 -23.25 46.12 0.32
CA GLN A 521 -22.52 45.19 -0.51
C GLN A 521 -22.20 43.95 0.30
N THR A 522 -22.32 42.78 -0.33
CA THR A 522 -21.81 41.53 0.21
C THR A 522 -20.59 41.13 -0.60
N VAL A 523 -19.43 41.03 0.05
CA VAL A 523 -18.23 40.49 -0.58
C VAL A 523 -18.09 39.04 -0.15
N ALA A 524 -18.22 38.13 -1.12
CA ALA A 524 -18.12 36.70 -0.91
C ALA A 524 -16.82 36.15 -1.52
N ALA A 525 -16.24 35.15 -0.85
CA ALA A 525 -15.09 34.44 -1.37
C ALA A 525 -15.11 32.96 -0.96
N THR A 526 -14.46 32.14 -1.76
CA THR A 526 -14.21 30.73 -1.47
C THR A 526 -12.72 30.55 -1.24
N VAL A 527 -12.37 29.96 -0.10
CA VAL A 527 -10.99 29.66 0.28
C VAL A 527 -10.74 28.16 0.13
N THR A 528 -9.60 27.79 -0.41
CA THR A 528 -9.10 26.40 -0.40
C THR A 528 -7.62 26.40 0.03
N ALA A 529 -7.14 25.29 0.54
CA ALA A 529 -5.73 25.06 0.84
C ALA A 529 -5.29 23.65 0.40
N SER A 530 -3.97 23.45 0.35
CA SER A 530 -3.37 22.14 0.11
C SER A 530 -2.66 21.66 1.36
N ALA A 531 -2.77 20.38 1.66
CA ALA A 531 -2.06 19.74 2.75
C ALA A 531 -0.59 19.54 2.37
N VAL A 532 0.31 19.82 3.31
CA VAL A 532 1.74 19.58 3.18
C VAL A 532 2.25 18.81 4.39
N ASP A 533 3.32 18.04 4.23
CA ASP A 533 4.00 17.42 5.36
C ASP A 533 4.73 18.47 6.22
N THR A 534 5.31 18.06 7.35
CA THR A 534 6.08 18.98 8.21
C THR A 534 7.29 19.63 7.55
N ASN A 535 7.79 19.08 6.44
CA ASN A 535 8.89 19.64 5.64
C ASN A 535 8.38 20.51 4.47
N GLY A 536 7.07 20.64 4.31
CA GLY A 536 6.44 21.44 3.24
C GLY A 536 6.26 20.71 1.92
N ALA A 537 6.46 19.38 1.86
CA ALA A 537 6.19 18.61 0.65
C ALA A 537 4.67 18.48 0.43
N ASP A 538 4.22 18.64 -0.81
CA ASP A 538 2.81 18.54 -1.16
C ASP A 538 2.30 17.10 -0.99
N LEU A 539 1.33 16.94 -0.09
CA LEU A 539 0.68 15.64 0.14
C LEU A 539 -0.33 15.30 -0.96
N ASN A 540 -0.54 16.21 -1.92
CA ASN A 540 -1.53 16.12 -2.98
C ASN A 540 -2.95 15.98 -2.42
N MET A 541 -3.25 16.64 -1.30
CA MET A 541 -4.58 16.63 -0.70
C MET A 541 -5.11 18.06 -0.61
N THR A 542 -6.30 18.30 -1.17
CA THR A 542 -6.99 19.59 -1.07
C THR A 542 -8.03 19.54 0.04
N THR A 543 -8.15 20.63 0.78
CA THR A 543 -9.21 20.83 1.77
C THR A 543 -10.57 21.05 1.10
N GLU A 544 -11.64 20.73 1.82
CA GLU A 544 -12.98 21.20 1.43
C GLU A 544 -13.03 22.74 1.36
N PRO A 545 -13.66 23.33 0.32
CA PRO A 545 -13.73 24.78 0.19
C PRO A 545 -14.52 25.46 1.33
N GLN A 546 -13.99 26.55 1.87
CA GLN A 546 -14.64 27.38 2.88
C GLN A 546 -15.22 28.64 2.26
N ALA A 547 -16.55 28.79 2.32
CA ALA A 547 -17.22 30.01 1.89
C ALA A 547 -17.19 31.06 3.01
N VAL A 548 -16.71 32.25 2.69
CA VAL A 548 -16.72 33.41 3.59
C VAL A 548 -17.46 34.56 2.94
N SER A 549 -18.13 35.37 3.76
CA SER A 549 -18.74 36.60 3.29
C SER A 549 -18.65 37.70 4.35
N VAL A 550 -18.61 38.94 3.91
CA VAL A 550 -18.67 40.11 4.77
C VAL A 550 -19.57 41.16 4.15
N GLU A 551 -20.38 41.82 4.97
CA GLU A 551 -21.17 42.96 4.56
C GLU A 551 -20.41 44.26 4.79
N LEU A 552 -20.47 45.17 3.81
CA LEU A 552 -19.95 46.52 3.91
C LEU A 552 -20.88 47.49 3.19
N SER A 553 -20.85 48.76 3.56
CA SER A 553 -21.67 49.78 2.91
C SER A 553 -20.84 51.02 2.61
N GLY A 554 -20.88 51.49 1.37
CA GLY A 554 -20.22 52.72 0.97
C GLY A 554 -21.12 53.93 1.20
N ALA A 555 -20.64 54.91 1.98
CA ALA A 555 -21.26 56.22 2.08
C ALA A 555 -20.82 57.13 0.92
N ALA A 556 -21.70 58.03 0.47
CA ALA A 556 -21.33 59.06 -0.48
C ALA A 556 -20.16 59.90 0.09
N LYS A 557 -19.17 60.23 -0.76
CA LYS A 557 -18.08 61.13 -0.35
C LYS A 557 -18.69 62.46 0.14
N PRO A 558 -18.22 63.04 1.27
CA PRO A 558 -18.63 64.37 1.67
C PRO A 558 -18.36 65.34 0.53
N VAL A 559 -19.42 65.92 -0.04
CA VAL A 559 -19.27 67.01 -1.00
C VAL A 559 -18.73 68.20 -0.21
N ASP A 560 -17.52 68.67 -0.53
CA ASP A 560 -16.96 69.87 0.09
C ASP A 560 -17.94 71.04 -0.16
N PRO A 561 -18.55 71.65 0.88
CA PRO A 561 -19.50 72.74 0.70
C PRO A 561 -18.88 73.99 0.06
N LYS A 562 -17.56 74.01 -0.19
CA LYS A 562 -16.83 75.15 -0.75
C LYS A 562 -16.48 75.06 -2.23
N SER A 563 -16.92 74.05 -2.96
CA SER A 563 -16.82 74.11 -4.44
C SER A 563 -17.98 74.93 -5.00
N PRO A 564 -17.73 76.10 -5.64
CA PRO A 564 -18.80 76.90 -6.22
C PRO A 564 -19.45 76.13 -7.39
N PRO A 565 -20.76 76.35 -7.66
CA PRO A 565 -21.41 75.69 -8.78
C PRO A 565 -20.70 76.10 -10.08
N ALA A 566 -20.45 75.12 -10.95
CA ALA A 566 -20.06 75.40 -12.33
C ALA A 566 -21.14 76.29 -12.94
N THR A 567 -20.74 77.51 -13.30
CA THR A 567 -21.57 78.46 -14.01
C THR A 567 -21.71 77.98 -15.45
N GLU A 568 -22.86 77.39 -15.77
CA GLU A 568 -23.30 77.28 -17.16
C GLU A 568 -23.54 78.70 -17.67
N ASN A 569 -22.67 79.14 -18.57
CA ASN A 569 -22.85 80.38 -19.33
C ASN A 569 -23.56 80.01 -20.65
N PRO A 570 -24.73 80.59 -20.96
CA PRO A 570 -25.42 80.31 -22.21
C PRO A 570 -24.85 81.20 -23.32
N ASP A 571 -24.54 80.62 -24.49
CA ASP A 571 -24.33 81.41 -25.70
C ASP A 571 -25.11 80.78 -26.89
N PRO A 572 -25.64 81.59 -27.84
CA PRO A 572 -26.86 81.28 -28.56
C PRO A 572 -26.65 80.72 -29.98
N LYS A 573 -27.68 79.99 -30.43
CA LYS A 573 -28.21 79.88 -31.81
C LYS A 573 -27.23 79.51 -32.93
N THR A 574 -27.37 78.30 -33.49
CA THR A 574 -27.70 78.03 -34.93
C THR A 574 -28.08 76.54 -35.14
N PRO A 575 -28.71 76.13 -36.26
CA PRO A 575 -30.10 75.65 -36.26
C PRO A 575 -30.29 74.14 -36.49
N VAL A 576 -31.53 73.73 -36.19
CA VAL A 576 -32.16 72.42 -36.35
C VAL A 576 -31.95 71.81 -37.75
N LYS A 577 -31.59 70.52 -37.78
CA LYS A 577 -31.79 69.61 -38.93
C LYS A 577 -32.25 68.25 -38.40
N ASP A 578 -33.30 67.71 -39.01
CA ASP A 578 -34.11 66.56 -38.59
C ASP A 578 -33.32 65.27 -38.25
N PRO A 579 -33.82 64.45 -37.30
CA PRO A 579 -33.23 63.15 -37.00
C PRO A 579 -33.72 62.06 -37.96
N ALA A 580 -32.76 61.32 -38.51
CA ALA A 580 -32.99 60.04 -39.17
C ALA A 580 -33.19 58.91 -38.13
N THR A 581 -34.04 57.97 -38.54
CA THR A 581 -34.57 56.77 -37.88
C THR A 581 -33.53 55.86 -37.19
N PRO A 582 -33.81 55.28 -36.01
CA PRO A 582 -33.05 54.16 -35.47
C PRO A 582 -33.67 52.79 -35.86
N PRO A 583 -32.88 51.72 -36.08
CA PRO A 583 -33.40 50.39 -36.34
C PRO A 583 -33.84 49.68 -35.05
N GLN A 584 -34.97 48.98 -35.15
CA GLN A 584 -35.68 48.25 -34.12
C GLN A 584 -34.92 47.03 -33.59
N ALA A 585 -34.89 46.86 -32.27
CA ALA A 585 -34.58 45.59 -31.60
C ALA A 585 -35.88 44.76 -31.43
N ARG A 586 -35.83 43.49 -31.84
CA ARG A 586 -36.91 42.51 -31.67
C ARG A 586 -37.05 42.09 -30.20
N ALA A 587 -38.23 42.28 -29.64
CA ALA A 587 -38.71 41.61 -28.43
C ALA A 587 -39.50 40.35 -28.84
N LEU A 588 -39.18 39.20 -28.24
CA LEU A 588 -39.99 37.98 -28.30
C LEU A 588 -40.80 37.88 -27.01
N ALA A 589 -42.12 37.81 -27.17
CA ALA A 589 -43.10 37.71 -26.10
C ALA A 589 -43.29 36.25 -25.66
N THR A 590 -43.56 36.10 -24.37
CA THR A 590 -44.06 34.93 -23.67
C THR A 590 -45.60 34.83 -23.81
N THR A 591 -46.13 33.62 -24.00
CA THR A 591 -47.46 33.09 -23.58
C THR A 591 -47.46 31.59 -23.91
N GLY A 592 -48.02 30.63 -23.16
CA GLY A 592 -48.77 30.59 -21.91
C GLY A 592 -48.89 29.13 -21.44
N ALA A 593 -49.34 28.92 -20.22
CA ALA A 593 -49.77 27.64 -19.63
C ALA A 593 -51.33 27.57 -19.58
N PRO A 594 -52.04 26.59 -18.97
CA PRO A 594 -51.72 25.22 -18.51
C PRO A 594 -52.82 24.12 -18.77
N SER A 595 -52.51 22.85 -18.41
CA SER A 595 -53.38 21.76 -17.86
C SER A 595 -54.43 21.02 -18.75
N PRO A 596 -55.02 19.86 -18.32
CA PRO A 596 -54.59 18.74 -17.45
C PRO A 596 -54.97 17.32 -18.00
N LEU A 597 -54.66 16.21 -17.28
CA LEU A 597 -55.56 15.06 -16.95
C LEU A 597 -54.83 13.72 -16.64
N LEU A 598 -54.97 13.31 -15.37
CA LEU A 598 -55.17 11.98 -14.72
C LEU A 598 -54.28 10.72 -14.95
N PRO A 599 -54.21 9.84 -13.91
CA PRO A 599 -53.35 8.66 -13.79
C PRO A 599 -54.12 7.33 -13.93
N LEU A 600 -53.40 6.21 -14.11
CA LEU A 600 -53.87 4.85 -13.81
C LEU A 600 -52.66 3.94 -13.57
N GLY A 601 -52.73 3.11 -12.52
CA GLY A 601 -51.65 2.24 -12.07
C GLY A 601 -51.81 0.76 -12.42
N PHE A 602 -51.14 -0.06 -11.59
CA PHE A 602 -51.16 -1.52 -11.39
C PHE A 602 -49.90 -2.29 -11.81
N GLY A 603 -49.43 -3.16 -10.89
CA GLY A 603 -48.61 -4.33 -11.22
C GLY A 603 -47.61 -4.76 -10.15
N ALA A 604 -48.09 -5.51 -9.15
CA ALA A 604 -47.28 -6.31 -8.22
C ALA A 604 -46.90 -7.68 -8.81
N LEU A 605 -45.84 -8.33 -8.26
CA LEU A 605 -45.50 -9.78 -8.15
C LEU A 605 -43.95 -9.94 -8.19
N LEU A 606 -43.23 -10.87 -7.54
CA LEU A 606 -43.44 -11.91 -6.52
C LEU A 606 -42.06 -12.54 -6.16
N LEU A 607 -41.88 -12.93 -4.88
CA LEU A 607 -41.11 -14.03 -4.24
C LEU A 607 -39.76 -14.59 -4.76
N ALA A 608 -38.78 -14.66 -3.85
CA ALA A 608 -38.13 -15.85 -3.22
C ALA A 608 -36.71 -15.45 -2.73
N GLY A 609 -36.18 -15.75 -1.54
CA GLY A 609 -36.44 -16.84 -0.58
C GLY A 609 -35.16 -17.67 -0.43
N GLY A 610 -34.32 -17.38 0.57
CA GLY A 610 -33.11 -18.17 0.88
C GLY A 610 -32.43 -17.70 2.17
N ALA A 611 -32.72 -18.39 3.27
CA ALA A 611 -32.27 -18.09 4.63
C ALA A 611 -30.85 -18.62 4.91
N ILE A 612 -30.04 -17.81 5.59
CA ILE A 612 -28.75 -18.22 6.18
C ILE A 612 -28.97 -18.46 7.68
N VAL A 613 -28.67 -19.67 8.13
CA VAL A 613 -28.73 -20.07 9.54
C VAL A 613 -27.42 -19.64 10.22
N LEU A 614 -27.51 -18.60 11.05
CA LEU A 614 -26.47 -18.21 12.02
C LEU A 614 -26.75 -18.97 13.33
N SER A 615 -25.79 -19.77 13.80
CA SER A 615 -25.82 -20.31 15.17
C SER A 615 -24.74 -19.64 16.01
N ARG A 616 -25.10 -18.55 16.69
CA ARG A 616 -24.38 -18.02 17.86
C ARG A 616 -24.80 -18.84 19.09
N ARG A 617 -23.85 -19.51 19.75
CA ARG A 617 -24.05 -19.99 21.12
C ARG A 617 -23.50 -18.95 22.10
N LEU A 618 -24.42 -18.31 22.83
CA LEU A 618 -24.13 -17.72 24.14
C LEU A 618 -24.13 -18.85 25.17
N MET A 619 -23.02 -19.02 25.89
CA MET A 619 -22.99 -19.74 27.16
C MET A 619 -23.21 -18.74 28.30
N VAL A 620 -24.25 -19.00 29.10
CA VAL A 620 -24.42 -18.51 30.46
C VAL A 620 -24.29 -19.74 31.36
N GLY A 621 -23.47 -19.63 32.41
CA GLY A 621 -22.93 -20.77 33.14
C GLY A 621 -23.89 -21.54 34.05
N GLY A 622 -23.37 -22.67 34.56
CA GLY A 622 -23.66 -23.15 35.91
C GLY A 622 -24.49 -24.42 36.06
N ARG A 623 -24.04 -25.56 35.50
CA ARG A 623 -23.92 -26.89 36.15
C ARG A 623 -23.59 -27.98 35.15
#